data_AF-A0A7W1YCP9-F1
#
_entry.id   AF-A0A7W1YCP9-F1
#
_cell.length_a   1.000
_cell.length_b   1.000
_cell.length_c   1.000
_cell.angle_alpha   90.00
_cell.angle_beta   90.00
_cell.angle_gamma   90.00
#
_symmetry.space_group_name_H-M   'P 1'
#
loop_
_entity.id
_entity.type
_entity.pdbx_description
1 polymer ?
#
loop_
_entity_poly.entity_id
_entity_poly.type
_entity_poly.pdbx_seq_one_letter_code
_entity_poly.pdbx_strand_id
1 'polypeptide(L)'
;MTDALQENLLLAALPEPERRRLDPFLTPVQMEARMPITAPGEPIRHLYFLHDAVISTVQEMQDGSTVETGLMGLEGLAGVQVWLGIQETVSTTFVQIPGSGLRISTD
;
A
#
# COMPACT_ATOMS: atom_id res chain seq x y z
N MET A 1 23.69 15.87 -2.47
CA MET A 1 23.54 14.41 -2.47
C MET A 1 22.13 14.14 -2.93
N THR A 2 21.95 13.62 -4.14
CA THR A 2 20.65 13.10 -4.57
C THR A 2 20.31 11.96 -3.65
N ASP A 3 19.33 12.18 -2.78
CA ASP A 3 18.71 11.12 -2.00
C ASP A 3 18.19 10.10 -3.02
N ALA A 4 18.88 8.97 -3.15
CA ALA A 4 18.35 7.89 -3.97
C ALA A 4 17.08 7.44 -3.26
N LEU A 5 15.93 7.70 -3.87
CA LEU A 5 14.64 7.24 -3.35
C LEU A 5 14.79 5.77 -2.96
N GLN A 6 14.56 5.48 -1.68
CA GLN A 6 14.69 4.13 -1.16
C GLN A 6 13.60 3.28 -1.82
N GLU A 7 14.00 2.29 -2.60
CA GLU A 7 13.07 1.48 -3.38
C GLU A 7 12.41 0.42 -2.50
N ASN A 8 11.10 0.21 -2.71
CA ASN A 8 10.34 -0.84 -2.04
C ASN A 8 11.05 -2.20 -2.15
N LEU A 9 11.22 -2.91 -1.02
CA LEU A 9 12.05 -4.12 -0.99
C LEU A 9 11.49 -5.26 -1.84
N LEU A 10 10.17 -5.32 -2.04
CA LEU A 10 9.55 -6.32 -2.90
C LEU A 10 9.85 -6.05 -4.37
N LEU A 11 9.78 -4.78 -4.80
CA LEU A 11 10.15 -4.38 -6.16
C LEU A 11 11.65 -4.55 -6.43
N ALA A 12 12.49 -4.27 -5.43
CA ALA A 12 13.93 -4.45 -5.51
C ALA A 12 14.35 -5.93 -5.55
N ALA A 13 13.54 -6.82 -4.98
CA ALA A 13 13.81 -8.26 -4.96
C ALA A 13 13.39 -9.00 -6.26
N LEU A 14 12.65 -8.34 -7.15
CA LEU A 14 12.23 -8.95 -8.41
C LEU A 14 13.42 -9.16 -9.36
N PRO A 15 13.53 -10.31 -10.04
CA PRO A 15 14.49 -10.44 -11.13
C PRO A 15 14.14 -9.45 -12.26
N GLU A 16 15.17 -9.03 -13.00
CA GLU A 16 15.04 -7.96 -14.00
C GLU A 16 13.94 -8.19 -15.06
N PRO A 17 13.72 -9.41 -15.59
CA PRO A 17 12.61 -9.66 -16.52
C PRO A 17 11.23 -9.39 -15.92
N GLU A 18 10.98 -9.84 -14.69
CA GLU A 18 9.73 -9.63 -13.96
C GLU A 18 9.54 -8.15 -13.61
N ARG A 19 10.61 -7.47 -13.19
CA ARG A 19 10.58 -6.04 -12.91
C ARG A 19 10.18 -5.23 -14.14
N ARG A 20 10.84 -5.48 -15.28
CA ARG A 20 10.51 -4.81 -16.56
C ARG A 20 9.07 -5.04 -17.02
N ARG A 21 8.49 -6.20 -16.69
CA ARG A 21 7.09 -6.49 -17.00
C ARG A 21 6.12 -5.69 -16.13
N LEU A 22 6.53 -5.32 -14.91
CA LEU A 22 5.72 -4.56 -13.97
C LEU A 22 5.82 -3.05 -14.17
N ASP A 23 6.99 -2.54 -14.58
CA ASP A 23 7.28 -1.10 -14.75
C ASP A 23 6.19 -0.30 -15.51
N PRO A 24 5.58 -0.79 -16.61
CA PRO A 24 4.55 -0.04 -17.34
C PRO A 24 3.27 0.22 -16.54
N PHE A 25 3.03 -0.53 -15.46
CA PHE A 25 1.84 -0.42 -14.62
C PHE A 25 2.07 0.40 -13.35
N LEU A 26 3.33 0.68 -13.01
CA LEU A 26 3.71 1.42 -11.82
C LEU A 26 3.53 2.92 -12.05
N THR A 27 2.68 3.54 -11.22
CA THR A 27 2.46 4.98 -11.24
C THR A 27 2.93 5.61 -9.92
N PRO A 28 3.72 6.70 -9.94
CA PRO A 28 4.09 7.40 -8.72
C PRO A 28 2.88 7.98 -7.99
N VAL A 29 2.93 7.97 -6.66
CA VAL A 29 1.90 8.56 -5.81
C VAL A 29 2.53 9.24 -4.59
N GLN A 30 2.05 10.47 -4.32
CA GLN A 30 2.34 11.14 -3.05
C GLN A 30 1.32 10.69 -2.00
N MET A 31 1.81 10.37 -0.81
CA MET A 31 1.02 9.77 0.27
C MET A 31 0.96 10.75 1.43
N GLU A 32 -0.19 11.39 1.62
CA GLU A 32 -0.43 12.34 2.71
C GLU A 32 -0.93 11.63 3.96
N ALA A 33 -0.65 12.17 5.15
CA ALA A 33 -1.17 11.61 6.40
C ALA A 33 -2.70 11.49 6.35
N ARG A 34 -3.22 10.36 6.85
CA ARG A 34 -4.64 10.00 6.86
C ARG A 34 -5.25 9.77 5.48
N MET A 35 -4.47 9.77 4.39
CA MET A 35 -4.94 9.34 3.09
C MET A 35 -5.47 7.90 3.21
N PRO A 36 -6.71 7.62 2.77
CA PRO A 36 -7.26 6.27 2.79
C PRO A 36 -6.59 5.42 1.70
N ILE A 37 -6.19 4.20 2.07
CA ILE A 37 -5.65 3.19 1.19
C ILE A 37 -6.70 2.12 0.90
N THR A 38 -7.38 1.66 1.94
CA THR A 38 -8.58 0.81 1.85
C THR A 38 -9.59 1.27 2.89
N ALA A 39 -10.88 1.16 2.58
CA ALA A 39 -11.97 1.45 3.50
C ALA A 39 -12.95 0.27 3.58
N PRO A 40 -13.63 0.06 4.72
CA PRO A 40 -14.61 -1.00 4.87
C PRO A 40 -15.73 -0.92 3.84
N GLY A 41 -16.01 -2.01 3.14
CA GLY A 41 -17.08 -2.08 2.13
C GLY A 41 -16.82 -1.27 0.85
N GLU A 42 -15.61 -0.74 0.67
CA GLU A 42 -15.19 -0.11 -0.59
C GLU A 42 -14.29 -1.05 -1.39
N PRO A 43 -14.39 -1.04 -2.74
CA PRO A 43 -13.52 -1.82 -3.58
C PRO A 43 -12.07 -1.36 -3.44
N ILE A 44 -11.15 -2.31 -3.33
CA ILE A 44 -9.71 -2.05 -3.35
C ILE A 44 -9.31 -1.72 -4.79
N ARG A 45 -8.99 -0.45 -5.05
CA ARG A 45 -8.72 0.05 -6.41
C ARG A 45 -7.24 0.06 -6.82
N HIS A 46 -6.35 -0.04 -5.85
CA HIS A 46 -4.93 0.09 -6.08
C HIS A 46 -4.13 -0.81 -5.16
N LEU A 47 -3.01 -1.32 -5.69
CA LEU A 47 -1.92 -1.85 -4.88
C LEU A 47 -0.87 -0.76 -4.67
N TYR A 48 -0.27 -0.68 -3.49
CA TYR A 48 0.73 0.34 -3.15
C TYR A 48 2.04 -0.29 -2.70
N PHE A 49 3.15 0.18 -3.27
CA PHE A 49 4.53 -0.13 -2.89
C PHE A 49 5.15 1.12 -2.29
N LEU A 50 5.46 1.08 -0.99
CA LEU A 50 5.90 2.25 -0.23
C LEU A 50 7.40 2.47 -0.39
N HIS A 51 7.83 3.74 -0.41
CA HIS A 51 9.24 4.14 -0.38
C HIS A 51 9.60 4.69 1.01
N ASP A 52 9.01 5.81 1.40
CA ASP A 52 9.33 6.54 2.63
C ASP A 52 8.08 6.88 3.45
N ALA A 53 7.00 6.12 3.23
CA ALA A 53 5.74 6.21 3.96
C ALA A 53 5.54 5.00 4.88
N VAL A 54 4.65 5.15 5.86
CA VAL A 54 4.15 4.05 6.69
C VAL A 54 2.63 4.07 6.68
N ILE A 55 2.02 2.91 6.46
CA ILE A 55 0.56 2.71 6.54
C ILE A 55 0.20 1.85 7.75
N SER A 56 -0.96 2.11 8.33
CA SER A 56 -1.54 1.31 9.41
C SER A 56 -2.88 0.74 8.97
N THR A 57 -3.12 -0.51 9.32
CA THR A 57 -4.40 -1.22 9.15
C THR A 57 -5.06 -1.36 10.50
N VAL A 58 -6.26 -0.79 10.66
CA VAL A 58 -7.03 -0.85 11.89
C VAL A 58 -8.37 -1.56 11.66
N GLN A 59 -8.84 -2.24 12.70
CA GLN A 59 -10.16 -2.82 12.77
C GLN A 59 -11.00 -2.04 13.78
N GLU A 60 -12.20 -1.61 13.38
CA GLU A 60 -13.18 -1.05 14.30
C GLU A 60 -13.84 -2.16 15.11
N MET A 61 -13.94 -1.96 16.43
CA MET A 61 -14.52 -2.88 17.40
C MET A 61 -15.98 -2.52 17.69
N GLN A 62 -16.75 -3.43 18.30
CA GLN A 62 -18.17 -3.21 18.59
C GLN A 62 -18.45 -2.00 19.50
N ASP A 63 -17.48 -1.61 20.33
CA ASP A 63 -17.57 -0.45 21.22
C ASP A 63 -17.13 0.87 20.57
N GLY A 64 -16.82 0.86 19.27
CA GLY A 64 -16.33 2.02 18.51
C GLY A 64 -14.84 2.32 18.71
N SER A 65 -14.12 1.51 19.50
CA SER A 65 -12.66 1.60 19.56
C SER A 65 -12.02 1.01 18.30
N THR A 66 -10.76 1.36 18.03
CA THR A 66 -10.00 0.79 16.92
C THR A 66 -8.79 0.03 17.44
N VAL A 67 -8.57 -1.17 16.90
CA VAL A 67 -7.38 -1.99 17.16
C VAL A 67 -6.50 -1.98 15.94
N GLU A 68 -5.21 -1.66 16.11
CA GLU A 68 -4.23 -1.85 15.03
C GLU A 68 -3.98 -3.34 14.81
N THR A 69 -4.10 -3.75 13.56
CA THR A 69 -3.97 -5.14 13.12
C THR A 69 -2.77 -5.35 12.20
N GLY A 70 -2.19 -4.27 11.70
CA GLY A 70 -0.99 -4.33 10.87
C GLY A 70 -0.38 -2.96 10.63
N LEU A 71 0.92 -2.97 10.36
CA LEU A 71 1.74 -1.82 9.97
C LEU A 71 2.60 -2.26 8.78
N MET A 72 2.78 -1.38 7.80
CA MET A 72 3.63 -1.64 6.64
C MET A 72 4.43 -0.41 6.24
N GLY A 73 5.71 -0.62 5.94
CA GLY A 73 6.61 0.39 5.39
C GLY A 73 7.23 -0.05 4.06
N LEU A 74 8.51 0.30 3.87
CA LEU A 74 9.33 0.03 2.69
C LEU A 74 9.34 -1.45 2.27
N GLU A 75 9.17 -2.37 3.21
CA GLU A 75 9.21 -3.81 3.02
C GLU A 75 7.92 -4.43 2.47
N GLY A 76 6.81 -3.69 2.53
CA GLY A 76 5.47 -4.22 2.34
C GLY A 76 4.75 -3.74 1.09
N LEU A 77 3.51 -4.20 0.94
CA LEU A 77 2.58 -3.71 -0.07
C LEU A 77 1.15 -3.65 0.48
N ALA A 78 0.39 -2.62 0.12
CA ALA A 78 -1.04 -2.53 0.44
C ALA A 78 -1.90 -3.03 -0.72
N GLY A 79 -3.10 -3.56 -0.43
CA GLY A 79 -4.05 -4.00 -1.46
C GLY A 79 -3.82 -5.42 -2.00
N VAL A 80 -2.91 -6.20 -1.37
CA VAL A 80 -2.59 -7.59 -1.76
C VAL A 80 -3.81 -8.51 -1.79
N GLN A 81 -4.87 -8.17 -1.06
CA GLN A 81 -6.11 -8.94 -0.98
C GLN A 81 -6.74 -9.16 -2.36
N VAL A 82 -6.57 -8.21 -3.28
CA VAL A 82 -7.09 -8.31 -4.66
C VAL A 82 -6.48 -9.51 -5.39
N TRP A 83 -5.21 -9.83 -5.15
CA TRP A 83 -4.56 -11.00 -5.73
C TRP A 83 -5.11 -12.32 -5.16
N LEU A 84 -5.73 -12.28 -3.98
CA LEU A 84 -6.42 -13.42 -3.37
C LEU A 84 -7.89 -13.52 -3.79
N GLY A 85 -8.35 -12.70 -4.74
CA GLY A 85 -9.74 -12.65 -5.19
C GLY A 85 -10.68 -11.91 -4.24
N ILE A 86 -10.14 -11.21 -3.23
CA ILE A 86 -10.90 -10.41 -2.27
C ILE A 86 -10.92 -8.97 -2.76
N GLN A 87 -12.09 -8.49 -3.17
CA GLN A 87 -12.24 -7.15 -3.75
C GLN A 87 -12.52 -6.06 -2.72
N GLU A 88 -13.00 -6.42 -1.54
CA GLU A 88 -13.39 -5.51 -0.46
C GLU A 88 -12.82 -5.99 0.87
N THR A 89 -12.56 -5.06 1.79
CA THR A 89 -12.08 -5.38 3.14
C THR A 89 -13.06 -4.90 4.20
N VAL A 90 -12.94 -5.44 5.41
CA VAL A 90 -13.64 -4.97 6.62
C VAL A 90 -12.76 -4.09 7.51
N SER A 91 -11.48 -3.96 7.15
CA SER A 91 -10.50 -3.13 7.85
C SER A 91 -10.23 -1.82 7.11
N THR A 92 -9.84 -0.80 7.87
CA THR A 92 -9.40 0.48 7.32
C THR A 92 -7.90 0.50 7.24
N THR A 93 -7.34 0.80 6.07
CA THR A 93 -5.90 1.06 5.92
C THR A 93 -5.70 2.51 5.54
N PHE A 94 -4.81 3.22 6.23
CA PHE A 94 -4.53 4.63 5.95
C PHE A 94 -3.05 4.94 6.14
N VAL A 95 -2.60 6.03 5.53
CA VAL A 95 -1.24 6.54 5.68
C VAL A 95 -1.05 7.14 7.07
N GLN A 96 -0.17 6.54 7.87
CA GLN A 96 0.15 7.00 9.22
C GLN A 96 1.33 7.98 9.20
N ILE A 97 2.36 7.68 8.42
CA ILE A 97 3.51 8.57 8.19
C ILE A 97 3.52 8.95 6.70
N PRO A 98 3.44 10.25 6.35
CA PRO A 98 3.48 10.72 4.97
C PRO A 98 4.77 10.33 4.26
N GLY A 99 4.70 10.26 2.94
CA GLY A 99 5.84 9.98 2.07
C GLY A 99 5.39 9.80 0.64
N SER A 100 6.01 8.85 -0.04
CA SER A 100 5.80 8.54 -1.45
C SER A 100 5.81 7.02 -1.67
N GLY A 101 5.36 6.63 -2.86
CA GLY A 101 5.42 5.25 -3.31
C GLY A 101 5.06 5.12 -4.78
N LEU A 102 4.89 3.88 -5.18
CA LEU A 102 4.34 3.50 -6.48
C LEU A 102 3.01 2.79 -6.26
N ARG A 103 2.10 2.89 -7.22
CA ARG A 103 0.84 2.15 -7.19
C ARG A 103 0.49 1.54 -8.54
N ILE A 104 -0.29 0.47 -8.49
CA ILE A 104 -0.86 -0.21 -9.65
C ILE A 104 -2.38 -0.16 -9.54
N SER A 105 -3.06 0.19 -10.64
CA SER A 105 -4.53 0.11 -10.73
C SER A 105 -5.00 -1.34 -10.76
N THR A 106 -6.13 -1.64 -10.12
CA THR A 106 -6.76 -2.97 -10.18
C THR A 106 -7.72 -3.15 -11.36
N ASP A 107 -8.01 -2.06 -12.06
CA ASP A 107 -8.83 -2.02 -13.28
C ASP A 107 -8.05 -2.46 -14.54
#